data_AF-A0A969FPE1-F1
#
_entry.id   AF-A0A969FPE1-F1
#
_cell.length_a   1.000
_cell.length_b   1.000
_cell.length_c   1.000
_cell.angle_alpha   90.00
_cell.angle_beta   90.00
_cell.angle_gamma   90.00
#
_symmetry.space_group_name_H-M   'P 1'
#
loop_
_entity.id
_entity.type
_entity.pdbx_description
1 polymer ?
#
loop_
_entity_poly.entity_id
_entity_poly.type
_entity_poly.pdbx_seq_one_letter_code
_entity_poly.pdbx_strand_id
1 'polypeptide(L)'
;RRRSPRRPRAVEECTRARIVITHGTDTMVDTARVLLGVPGKTIVLTGAMQPARFRATDALYNLASALTAVQILPPGVYIAMNGRVFDPARTRKNRELNCFEEF
;
A
#
# COMPACT_ATOMS: atom_id res chain seq x y z
N ARG A 1 23.38 13.57 2.73
CA ARG A 1 22.25 14.46 2.36
C ARG A 1 20.97 13.63 2.24
N ARG A 2 20.10 13.58 3.25
CA ARG A 2 18.79 12.92 3.14
C ARG A 2 17.85 13.87 2.38
N ARG A 3 17.39 13.49 1.19
CA ARG A 3 16.31 14.20 0.49
C ARG A 3 15.06 14.10 1.35
N SER A 4 14.33 15.20 1.51
CA SER A 4 12.99 15.18 2.09
C SER A 4 12.10 14.17 1.34
N PRO A 5 11.22 13.42 2.02
CA PRO A 5 10.33 12.48 1.35
C PRO A 5 9.43 13.26 0.39
N ARG A 6 9.46 12.91 -0.91
CA ARG A 6 8.62 13.54 -1.92
C ARG A 6 7.46 12.61 -2.26
N ARG A 7 6.25 13.16 -2.35
CA ARG A 7 5.10 12.44 -2.88
C ARG A 7 5.41 11.96 -4.31
N PRO A 8 5.07 10.71 -4.66
CA PRO A 8 5.13 10.24 -6.03
C PRO A 8 4.33 11.16 -6.95
N ARG A 9 5.03 11.84 -7.86
CA ARG A 9 4.45 12.79 -8.84
C ARG A 9 3.30 12.17 -9.63
N ALA A 10 3.42 10.88 -9.97
CA ALA A 10 2.38 10.14 -10.67
C ALA A 10 1.02 10.09 -9.92
N VAL A 11 1.01 10.11 -8.58
CA VAL A 11 -0.25 10.13 -7.82
C VAL A 11 -0.90 11.50 -7.86
N GLU A 12 -0.10 12.56 -7.79
CA GLU A 12 -0.59 13.95 -7.83
C GLU A 12 -1.14 14.29 -9.22
N GLU A 13 -0.46 13.84 -10.28
CA GLU A 13 -0.87 14.07 -11.67
C GLU A 13 -1.98 13.14 -12.15
N CYS A 14 -2.24 12.03 -11.45
CA CYS A 14 -3.29 11.09 -11.84
C CYS A 14 -4.67 11.70 -11.59
N THR A 15 -5.48 11.81 -12.64
CA THR A 15 -6.85 12.34 -12.57
C THR A 15 -7.85 11.37 -11.94
N ARG A 16 -7.47 10.11 -11.71
CA ARG A 16 -8.35 9.10 -11.09
C ARG A 16 -8.41 9.27 -9.58
N ALA A 17 -9.62 9.08 -9.04
CA ALA A 17 -9.88 9.11 -7.59
C ALA A 17 -9.52 7.78 -6.90
N ARG A 18 -9.44 6.66 -7.63
CA ARG A 18 -9.16 5.33 -7.08
C ARG A 18 -7.86 4.81 -7.70
N ILE A 19 -6.86 4.54 -6.86
CA ILE A 19 -5.52 4.17 -7.29
C ILE A 19 -5.05 2.95 -6.50
N VAL A 20 -4.66 1.89 -7.20
CA VAL A 20 -3.90 0.78 -6.62
C VAL A 20 -2.43 0.94 -7.01
N ILE A 21 -1.53 0.82 -6.05
CA ILE A 21 -0.08 0.90 -6.26
C ILE A 21 0.52 -0.45 -5.85
N THR A 22 1.16 -1.13 -6.78
CA THR A 22 2.03 -2.26 -6.45
C THR A 22 3.37 -1.75 -5.94
N HIS A 23 3.87 -2.31 -4.84
CA HIS A 23 5.06 -1.82 -4.16
C HIS A 23 5.83 -2.96 -3.46
N GLY A 24 7.14 -2.81 -3.34
CA GLY A 24 7.96 -3.68 -2.49
C GLY A 24 7.61 -3.51 -1.00
N THR A 25 7.55 -4.60 -0.24
CA THR A 25 7.03 -4.60 1.14
C THR A 25 7.95 -3.89 2.15
N ASP A 26 9.25 -3.78 1.86
CA ASP A 26 10.24 -3.21 2.78
C ASP A 26 10.02 -1.74 3.14
N THR A 27 9.54 -0.94 2.18
CA THR A 27 9.34 0.52 2.32
C THR A 27 7.91 0.95 1.99
N MET A 28 7.00 0.00 1.80
CA MET A 28 5.60 0.26 1.46
C MET A 28 4.92 1.21 2.46
N VAL A 29 5.15 0.99 3.76
CA VAL A 29 4.61 1.82 4.83
C VAL A 29 5.13 3.25 4.73
N ASP A 30 6.43 3.43 4.46
CA ASP A 30 7.02 4.76 4.34
C ASP A 30 6.45 5.50 3.14
N THR A 31 6.32 4.84 1.99
CA THR A 31 5.67 5.41 0.80
C THR A 31 4.21 5.79 1.09
N ALA A 32 3.45 4.92 1.76
CA ALA A 32 2.06 5.18 2.13
C ALA A 32 1.93 6.42 3.04
N ARG A 33 2.83 6.58 4.02
CA ARG A 33 2.85 7.75 4.91
C ARG A 33 3.11 9.06 4.17
N VAL A 34 3.98 9.06 3.18
CA VAL A 34 4.25 10.25 2.36
C VAL A 34 3.01 10.66 1.55
N LEU A 35 2.19 9.68 1.16
CA LEU A 35 0.94 9.88 0.40
C LEU A 35 -0.25 10.32 1.28
N LEU A 36 -0.14 10.26 2.61
CA LEU A 36 -1.21 10.71 3.51
C LEU A 36 -1.56 12.18 3.23
N GLY A 37 -2.87 12.48 3.18
CA GLY A 37 -3.37 13.82 2.94
C GLY A 37 -3.40 14.25 1.47
N VAL A 38 -3.32 13.31 0.51
CA VAL A 38 -3.69 13.59 -0.88
C VAL A 38 -5.22 13.70 -0.98
N PRO A 39 -5.78 14.87 -1.30
CA PRO A 39 -7.22 15.09 -1.23
C PRO A 39 -7.97 14.36 -2.36
N GLY A 40 -9.18 13.88 -2.06
CA GLY A 40 -10.11 13.33 -3.05
C GLY A 40 -9.68 12.00 -3.68
N LYS A 41 -8.70 11.28 -3.09
CA LYS A 41 -8.22 10.00 -3.61
C LYS A 41 -8.30 8.90 -2.55
N THR A 42 -8.75 7.72 -2.98
CA THR A 42 -8.57 6.44 -2.29
C THR A 42 -7.36 5.75 -2.92
N ILE A 43 -6.29 5.60 -2.15
CA ILE A 43 -5.03 5.03 -2.60
C ILE A 43 -4.75 3.78 -1.77
N VAL A 44 -4.62 2.63 -2.43
CA VAL A 44 -4.31 1.37 -1.78
C VAL A 44 -2.97 0.85 -2.28
N LEU A 45 -2.01 0.70 -1.37
CA LEU A 45 -0.73 0.06 -1.66
C LEU A 45 -0.86 -1.43 -1.38
N THR A 46 -0.26 -2.23 -2.25
CA THR A 46 -0.22 -3.69 -2.10
C THR A 46 1.06 -4.26 -2.69
N GLY A 47 1.33 -5.52 -2.43
CA GLY A 47 2.53 -6.20 -2.90
C GLY A 47 2.41 -7.70 -2.65
N ALA A 48 3.55 -8.36 -2.62
CA ALA A 48 3.63 -9.78 -2.31
C ALA A 48 4.80 -10.03 -1.37
N MET A 49 4.59 -10.96 -0.44
CA MET A 49 5.62 -11.49 0.44
C MET A 49 6.49 -12.53 -0.27
N GLN A 50 5.88 -13.27 -1.19
CA GLN A 50 6.56 -14.21 -2.07
C GLN A 50 6.52 -13.71 -3.52
N PRO A 51 7.64 -13.71 -4.26
CA PRO A 51 7.65 -13.23 -5.64
C PRO A 51 6.61 -13.92 -6.52
N ALA A 52 5.92 -13.16 -7.36
CA ALA A 52 4.77 -13.64 -8.15
C ALA A 52 5.06 -14.82 -9.10
N ARG A 53 6.33 -15.08 -9.41
CA ARG A 53 6.77 -16.21 -10.26
C ARG A 53 6.75 -17.58 -9.56
N PHE A 54 6.61 -17.60 -8.23
CA PHE A 54 6.53 -18.85 -7.48
C PHE A 54 5.09 -19.39 -7.45
N ARG A 55 4.95 -20.72 -7.54
CA ARG A 55 3.64 -21.42 -7.54
C ARG A 55 2.82 -21.13 -6.27
N ALA A 56 3.49 -20.95 -5.14
CA ALA A 56 2.91 -20.39 -3.93
C ALA A 56 3.28 -18.90 -3.91
N THR A 57 2.33 -18.03 -4.25
CA THR A 57 2.45 -16.57 -4.11
C THR A 57 1.16 -16.01 -3.55
N ASP A 58 1.29 -15.00 -2.69
CA ASP A 58 0.19 -14.20 -2.15
C ASP A 58 -0.19 -13.02 -3.06
N ALA A 59 0.52 -12.82 -4.18
CA ALA A 59 0.35 -11.66 -5.05
C ALA A 59 -1.08 -11.50 -5.60
N LEU A 60 -1.68 -12.57 -6.11
CA LEU A 60 -3.02 -12.50 -6.69
C LEU A 60 -4.08 -12.16 -5.63
N TYR A 61 -3.97 -12.79 -4.46
CA TYR A 61 -4.88 -12.56 -3.35
C TYR A 61 -4.77 -11.12 -2.82
N ASN A 62 -3.54 -10.63 -2.63
CA ASN A 62 -3.30 -9.26 -2.18
C ASN A 62 -3.79 -8.22 -3.21
N LEU A 63 -3.58 -8.47 -4.51
CA LEU A 63 -4.08 -7.59 -5.57
C LEU A 63 -5.61 -7.55 -5.60
N ALA A 64 -6.28 -8.70 -5.49
CA ALA A 64 -7.73 -8.77 -5.41
C ALA A 64 -8.26 -8.01 -4.18
N SER A 65 -7.61 -8.18 -3.03
CA SER A 65 -7.93 -7.43 -1.81
C SER A 65 -7.78 -5.92 -2.01
N ALA A 66 -6.70 -5.47 -2.66
CA ALA A 66 -6.46 -4.06 -2.95
C ALA A 66 -7.48 -3.46 -3.91
N LEU A 67 -7.85 -4.20 -4.97
CA LEU A 67 -8.89 -3.80 -5.93
C LEU A 67 -10.26 -3.70 -5.28
N THR A 68 -10.58 -4.56 -4.32
CA THR A 68 -11.81 -4.44 -3.53
C THR A 68 -11.74 -3.23 -2.61
N ALA A 69 -10.66 -3.10 -1.84
CA ALA A 69 -10.46 -2.02 -0.87
C ALA A 69 -10.55 -0.63 -1.52
N VAL A 70 -9.92 -0.43 -2.68
CA VAL A 70 -9.93 0.89 -3.37
C VAL A 70 -11.32 1.29 -3.85
N GLN A 71 -12.23 0.33 -4.04
CA GLN A 71 -13.60 0.58 -4.51
C GLN A 71 -14.55 0.93 -3.37
N ILE A 72 -14.34 0.35 -2.18
CA ILE A 72 -15.30 0.43 -1.07
C ILE A 72 -14.87 1.38 0.05
N LEU A 73 -13.57 1.68 0.17
CA LEU A 73 -13.06 2.56 1.22
C LEU A 73 -13.24 4.04 0.85
N PRO A 74 -13.47 4.91 1.86
CA PRO A 74 -13.51 6.35 1.64
C PRO A 74 -12.15 6.88 1.16
N PRO A 75 -12.08 8.14 0.69
CA PRO A 75 -10.81 8.79 0.39
C PRO A 75 -9.82 8.68 1.56
N GLY A 76 -8.59 8.27 1.27
CA GLY A 76 -7.60 7.89 2.25
C GLY A 76 -6.46 7.08 1.64
N VAL A 77 -5.46 6.76 2.44
CA VAL A 77 -4.32 5.90 2.03
C VAL A 77 -4.32 4.65 2.90
N TYR A 78 -4.22 3.49 2.26
CA TYR A 78 -4.32 2.20 2.91
C TYR A 78 -3.25 1.24 2.40
N ILE A 79 -2.97 0.21 3.18
CA ILE A 79 -2.17 -0.95 2.76
C ILE A 79 -3.07 -2.18 2.78
N ALA A 80 -3.10 -2.96 1.69
CA ALA A 80 -3.83 -4.22 1.60
C ALA A 80 -2.84 -5.38 1.42
N MET A 81 -2.66 -6.17 2.48
CA MET A 81 -1.72 -7.29 2.56
C MET A 81 -2.29 -8.37 3.50
N ASN A 82 -2.03 -9.65 3.21
CA ASN A 82 -2.39 -10.77 4.09
C ASN A 82 -3.90 -10.79 4.48
N GLY A 83 -4.77 -10.36 3.57
CA GLY A 83 -6.23 -10.37 3.78
C GLY A 83 -6.75 -9.26 4.70
N ARG A 84 -5.90 -8.30 5.06
CA ARG A 84 -6.23 -7.18 5.94
C ARG A 84 -5.97 -5.84 5.25
N VAL A 85 -6.72 -4.83 5.68
CA VAL A 85 -6.49 -3.43 5.33
C VAL A 85 -5.91 -2.73 6.55
N PHE A 86 -4.85 -1.96 6.33
CA PHE A 86 -4.07 -1.34 7.37
C PHE A 86 -4.01 0.19 7.19
N ASP A 87 -4.06 0.92 8.31
CA ASP A 87 -3.75 2.35 8.37
C ASP A 87 -2.21 2.54 8.41
N PRO A 88 -1.60 3.19 7.40
CA PRO A 88 -0.16 3.41 7.37
C PRO A 88 0.38 4.27 8.53
N ALA A 89 -0.46 5.08 9.19
CA ALA A 89 -0.07 5.83 10.38
C ALA A 89 0.19 4.91 11.60
N ARG A 90 -0.47 3.75 11.64
CA ARG A 90 -0.46 2.82 12.77
C ARG A 90 0.09 1.44 12.43
N THR A 91 0.72 1.29 11.26
CA THR A 91 1.20 0.00 10.78
C THR A 91 2.70 0.02 10.56
N ARG A 92 3.37 -1.10 10.80
CA ARG A 92 4.78 -1.31 10.46
C ARG A 92 5.00 -2.67 9.80
N LYS A 93 6.11 -2.79 9.08
CA LYS A 93 6.60 -4.07 8.56
C LYS A 93 7.38 -4.78 9.67
N ASN A 94 6.83 -5.85 10.23
CA ASN A 94 7.57 -6.74 11.12
C ASN A 94 8.42 -7.68 10.26
N ARG A 95 9.74 -7.51 10.33
CA ARG A 95 10.70 -8.27 9.52
C ARG A 95 11.01 -9.63 10.12
N GLU A 96 10.94 -9.76 11.44
CA GLU A 96 11.18 -11.02 12.16
C GLU A 96 10.03 -12.00 11.89
N LEU A 97 8.79 -11.55 12.01
CA LEU A 97 7.59 -12.35 11.72
C LEU A 97 7.18 -12.33 10.25
N ASN A 98 7.92 -11.57 9.43
CA ASN A 98 7.65 -11.39 8.01
C ASN A 98 6.17 -11.03 7.72
N CYS A 99 5.61 -10.07 8.44
CA CYS A 99 4.20 -9.67 8.33
C CYS A 99 4.00 -8.16 8.49
N PHE A 100 2.79 -7.68 8.31
CA PHE A 100 2.37 -6.33 8.68
C PHE A 100 1.60 -6.40 10.01
N GLU A 101 1.90 -5.48 10.92
CA GLU A 101 1.26 -5.41 12.24
C GLU A 101 0.95 -3.96 12.61
N GLU A 102 -0.08 -3.80 13.45
CA GLU A 102 -0.49 -2.51 13.99
C GLU A 102 0.18 -2.24 15.34
N PHE A 103 0.30 -0.96 15.69
CA PHE A 103 0.79 -0.48 16.98
C PHE A 103 -0.07 0.67 17.55
#